data_AF-A0A3N9UCV3-F1
#
_entry.id   AF-A0A3N9UCV3-F1
#
_cell.length_a   1.000
_cell.length_b   1.000
_cell.length_c   1.000
_cell.angle_alpha   90.00
_cell.angle_beta   90.00
_cell.angle_gamma   90.00
#
_symmetry.space_group_name_H-M   'P 1'
#
loop_
_entity.id
_entity.type
_entity.pdbx_description
1 polymer ?
#
loop_
_entity_poly.entity_id
_entity_poly.type
_entity_poly.pdbx_seq_one_letter_code
_entity_poly.pdbx_strand_id
1 'polypeptide(L)' 'MVEILTTEELSLLGLKHQFMKMQARMINLGTQKGLSHPDTIQCSQELDRILNTLYQIKLK' A
#
# COMPACT_ATOMS: atom_id res chain seq x y z
N MET A 1 -27.98 2.44 14.66
CA MET A 1 -27.56 1.23 13.92
C MET A 1 -26.07 1.38 13.65
N VAL A 2 -25.23 0.46 14.13
CA VAL A 2 -23.82 0.40 13.73
C VAL A 2 -23.79 -0.57 12.55
N GLU A 3 -23.48 -0.08 11.36
CA GLU A 3 -23.21 -0.95 10.22
C GLU A 3 -21.92 -1.72 10.51
N ILE A 4 -22.06 -3.03 10.72
CA ILE A 4 -20.92 -3.91 10.89
C ILE A 4 -20.32 -4.14 9.50
N LEU A 5 -19.08 -3.68 9.29
CA LEU A 5 -18.33 -3.93 8.08
C LEU A 5 -18.15 -5.43 7.86
N THR A 6 -18.38 -5.88 6.65
CA THR A 6 -18.16 -7.26 6.20
C THR A 6 -16.67 -7.63 6.26
N THR A 7 -16.37 -8.93 6.29
CA THR A 7 -14.98 -9.44 6.30
C THR A 7 -14.19 -8.98 5.08
N GLU A 8 -14.83 -8.83 3.91
CA GLU A 8 -14.21 -8.29 2.69
C GLU A 8 -13.86 -6.80 2.82
N GLU A 9 -14.75 -6.01 3.41
CA GLU A 9 -14.50 -4.58 3.64
C GLU A 9 -13.36 -4.36 4.66
N LEU A 10 -13.29 -5.19 5.70
CA LEU A 10 -12.18 -5.19 6.66
C LEU A 10 -10.84 -5.57 6.00
N SER A 11 -10.84 -6.57 5.11
CA SER A 11 -9.67 -6.96 4.32
C SER A 11 -9.18 -5.83 3.42
N LEU A 12 -10.10 -5.19 2.68
CA LEU A 12 -9.80 -4.06 1.82
C LEU A 12 -9.25 -2.86 2.60
N LEU A 13 -9.82 -2.57 3.78
CA LEU A 13 -9.36 -1.51 4.67
C LEU A 13 -7.93 -1.79 5.17
N GLY A 14 -7.66 -3.03 5.59
CA GLY A 14 -6.33 -3.46 6.00
C GLY A 14 -5.28 -3.30 4.89
N LEU A 15 -5.64 -3.63 3.66
CA LEU A 15 -4.75 -3.50 2.51
C LEU A 15 -4.50 -2.03 2.14
N LYS A 16 -5.52 -1.16 2.19
CA LYS A 16 -5.37 0.30 2.04
C LYS A 16 -4.46 0.90 3.11
N HIS A 17 -4.60 0.46 4.35
CA HIS A 17 -3.75 0.93 5.45
C HIS A 17 -2.28 0.53 5.21
N GLN A 18 -2.03 -0.70 4.77
CA GLN A 18 -0.67 -1.14 4.41
C GLN A 18 -0.10 -0.34 3.24
N PHE A 19 -0.90 -0.06 2.20
CA PHE A 19 -0.50 0.81 1.10
C PHE A 19 -0.05 2.19 1.58
N MET A 20 -0.87 2.86 2.39
CA MET A 20 -0.56 4.19 2.92
C MET A 20 0.72 4.20 3.76
N LYS A 21 0.90 3.18 4.62
CA LYS A 21 2.12 3.04 5.43
C LYS A 21 3.37 2.87 4.56
N MET A 22 3.28 2.05 3.52
CA MET A 22 4.40 1.79 2.62
C MET A 22 4.71 3.01 1.73
N GLN A 23 3.68 3.73 1.28
CA GLN A 23 3.84 4.99 0.55
C GLN A 23 4.59 6.04 1.39
N ALA A 24 4.21 6.21 2.65
CA ALA A 24 4.91 7.12 3.57
C ALA A 24 6.38 6.71 3.78
N ARG A 25 6.66 5.41 3.89
CA ARG A 25 8.03 4.88 3.96
C ARG A 25 8.84 5.19 2.70
N MET A 26 8.27 4.97 1.51
CA MET A 26 8.93 5.26 0.25
C MET A 26 9.26 6.75 0.10
N ILE A 27 8.34 7.64 0.46
CA ILE A 27 8.57 9.10 0.43
C ILE A 27 9.73 9.48 1.37
N ASN A 28 9.76 8.92 2.58
CA ASN A 28 10.86 9.15 3.52
C ASN A 28 12.20 8.64 2.97
N LEU A 29 12.24 7.44 2.40
CA LEU A 29 13.44 6.88 1.79
C LEU A 29 13.90 7.71 0.58
N GLY A 30 12.98 8.11 -0.29
CA GLY A 30 13.28 8.97 -1.44
C GLY A 30 13.82 10.34 -1.03
N THR A 31 13.29 10.92 0.05
CA THR A 31 13.78 12.18 0.61
C THR A 31 15.16 12.04 1.25
N GLN A 32 15.41 10.94 1.98
CA GLN A 32 16.67 10.74 2.73
C GLN A 32 17.81 10.21 1.87
N LYS A 33 17.51 9.32 0.93
CA LYS A 33 18.51 8.52 0.19
C LYS A 33 18.47 8.74 -1.33
N GLY A 34 17.43 9.41 -1.84
CA GLY A 34 17.17 9.54 -3.27
C GLY A 34 16.33 8.40 -3.83
N LEU A 35 15.72 8.66 -5.00
CA LEU A 35 14.82 7.72 -5.67
C LEU A 35 15.55 6.51 -6.27
N SER A 36 16.81 6.68 -6.67
CA SER A 36 17.63 5.61 -7.24
C SER A 36 18.32 4.72 -6.20
N HIS A 37 18.14 5.01 -4.90
CA HIS A 37 18.73 4.19 -3.85
C HIS A 37 18.08 2.79 -3.83
N PRO A 38 18.84 1.68 -3.68
CA PRO A 38 18.29 0.33 -3.66
C PRO A 38 17.09 0.15 -2.72
N ASP A 39 17.16 0.68 -1.50
CA ASP A 39 16.04 0.65 -0.54
C ASP A 39 14.78 1.36 -1.06
N THR A 40 14.92 2.51 -1.74
CA THR A 40 13.78 3.25 -2.28
C THR A 40 13.14 2.49 -3.44
N ILE A 41 13.95 1.87 -4.29
CA ILE A 41 13.52 1.01 -5.40
C ILE A 41 12.81 -0.25 -4.87
N GLN A 42 13.37 -0.91 -3.85
CA GLN A 42 12.72 -2.07 -3.25
C GLN A 42 11.38 -1.68 -2.63
N CYS A 43 11.33 -0.56 -1.91
CA CYS A 43 10.10 -0.05 -1.34
C CYS A 43 9.04 0.28 -2.40
N SER A 44 9.44 0.81 -3.57
CA SER A 44 8.52 1.07 -4.68
C SER A 44 7.96 -0.20 -5.30
N GLN A 45 8.80 -1.23 -5.46
CA GLN A 45 8.36 -2.55 -5.97
C GLN A 45 7.39 -3.24 -5.00
N GLU A 46 7.61 -3.13 -3.70
CA GLU A 46 6.68 -3.63 -2.69
C GLU A 46 5.35 -2.87 -2.72
N LEU A 47 5.38 -1.55 -2.90
CA LEU A 47 4.20 -0.70 -3.02
C LEU A 47 3.37 -1.06 -4.27
N ASP A 48 4.02 -1.30 -5.41
CA ASP A 48 3.38 -1.71 -6.66
C ASP A 48 2.63 -3.04 -6.51
N ARG A 49 3.20 -4.01 -5.77
CA ARG A 49 2.52 -5.29 -5.51
C ARG A 49 1.20 -5.09 -4.77
N ILE A 50 1.21 -4.24 -3.73
CA ILE A 50 0.00 -3.93 -2.95
C ILE A 50 -1.03 -3.21 -3.83
N LEU A 51 -0.58 -2.24 -4.64
CA LEU A 51 -1.45 -1.51 -5.56
C LEU A 51 -2.11 -2.44 -6.57
N ASN A 52 -1.36 -3.37 -7.14
CA ASN A 52 -1.89 -4.38 -8.05
C ASN A 52 -2.92 -5.28 -7.36
N THR A 53 -2.68 -5.70 -6.12
CA THR A 53 -3.68 -6.46 -5.35
C THR A 53 -4.96 -5.65 -5.13
N LEU A 54 -4.86 -4.36 -4.80
CA LEU A 54 -6.01 -3.47 -4.66
C LEU A 54 -6.80 -3.32 -5.96
N TYR A 55 -6.12 -3.19 -7.11
CA TYR A 55 -6.77 -3.13 -8.41
C TYR A 55 -7.49 -4.43 -8.76
N GLN A 56 -6.87 -5.59 -8.52
CA GLN A 56 -7.50 -6.89 -8.76
C GLN A 56 -8.75 -7.11 -7.90
N ILE A 57 -8.75 -6.61 -6.66
CA ILE A 57 -9.94 -6.68 -5.79
C ILE A 57 -11.06 -5.76 -6.29
N LYS A 58 -10.73 -4.55 -6.78
CA LYS A 58 -11.73 -3.60 -7.30
C LYS A 58 -12.34 -3.98 -8.65
N LEU A 59 -11.67 -4.86 -9.40
CA LEU A 59 -12.13 -5.33 -10.72
C LEU A 59 -12.98 -6.62 -10.65
N LYS A 60 -13.09 -7.24 -9.47
CA LYS A 60 -14.07 -8.29 -9.18
C LYS A 60 -15.36 -7.67 -8.67
#